data_AF-A0A6S8ZL13-F1
#
_entry.id   AF-A0A6S8ZL13-F1
#
_cell.length_a   1.000
_cell.length_b   1.000
_cell.length_c   1.000
_cell.angle_alpha   90.00
_cell.angle_beta   90.00
_cell.angle_gamma   90.00
#
_symmetry.space_group_name_H-M   'P 1'
#
loop_
_entity.id
_entity.type
_entity.pdbx_description
1 polymer ?
#
loop_
_entity_poly.entity_id
_entity_poly.type
_entity_poly.pdbx_seq_one_letter_code
_entity_poly.pdbx_strand_id
1 'polypeptide(L)'
;MSLGGGGFSQTECNTYERIFKENDALAIAAAGNLGNTAYSYPASYEYVMSVAATDVNNQIASFSQHNNQVDIAAPGKYILSTSPSNVSSTMYRELSGTSMATPHVSGVAALVWSRDTTKSAAEIRRALEESAEDLGDPGRDNYYGNGLVRADRANALLDSGFTLHPTSAPTLDSCTDDPIGWYDIDGEDYNCEWYATGTACEQYGNGFENFGTIANEACCAC
;
A
#
# COMPACT_ATOMS: atom_id res chain seq x y z
N MET A 1 -7.34 5.65 -7.16
CA MET A 1 -6.52 5.69 -8.37
C MET A 1 -6.53 4.31 -9.03
N SER A 2 -7.47 4.08 -9.96
CA SER A 2 -7.63 2.79 -10.66
C SER A 2 -6.61 2.62 -11.81
N LEU A 3 -5.34 2.84 -11.50
CA LEU A 3 -4.21 2.87 -12.42
C LEU A 3 -2.94 2.41 -11.70
N GLY A 4 -1.92 2.12 -12.47
CA GLY A 4 -0.58 1.81 -11.99
C GLY A 4 0.43 1.90 -13.13
N GLY A 5 1.68 2.10 -12.78
CA GLY A 5 2.80 2.25 -13.70
C GLY A 5 4.05 1.55 -13.20
N GLY A 6 5.17 1.87 -13.87
CA GLY A 6 6.49 1.34 -13.60
C GLY A 6 7.14 1.89 -12.32
N GLY A 7 8.48 1.90 -12.31
CA GLY A 7 9.31 1.91 -11.10
C GLY A 7 9.12 3.05 -10.11
N PHE A 8 9.69 2.81 -8.92
CA PHE A 8 9.72 3.70 -7.77
C PHE A 8 10.28 5.10 -8.10
N SER A 9 9.72 6.12 -7.47
CA SER A 9 10.25 7.48 -7.46
C SER A 9 10.23 8.06 -6.04
N GLN A 10 11.39 8.50 -5.54
CA GLN A 10 11.47 9.14 -4.22
C GLN A 10 10.58 10.39 -4.13
N THR A 11 10.54 11.19 -5.19
CA THR A 11 9.70 12.39 -5.24
C THR A 11 8.22 12.05 -5.10
N GLU A 12 7.76 10.98 -5.76
CA GLU A 12 6.38 10.53 -5.67
C GLU A 12 6.08 9.89 -4.32
N CYS A 13 7.02 9.10 -3.76
CA CYS A 13 6.94 8.54 -2.41
C CYS A 13 6.73 9.64 -1.36
N ASN A 14 7.62 10.65 -1.34
CA ASN A 14 7.53 11.82 -0.45
C ASN A 14 6.21 12.59 -0.65
N THR A 15 5.67 12.59 -1.87
CA THR A 15 4.39 13.24 -2.16
C THR A 15 3.23 12.51 -1.50
N TYR A 16 3.17 11.18 -1.62
CA TYR A 16 2.11 10.39 -0.96
C TYR A 16 2.23 10.39 0.55
N GLU A 17 3.46 10.42 1.10
CA GLU A 17 3.68 10.64 2.52
C GLU A 17 3.07 11.96 2.99
N ARG A 18 3.33 13.07 2.27
CA ARG A 18 2.76 14.38 2.63
C ARG A 18 1.24 14.42 2.47
N ILE A 19 0.70 13.78 1.43
CA ILE A 19 -0.75 13.64 1.24
C ILE A 19 -1.38 12.96 2.47
N PHE A 20 -0.74 11.91 2.99
CA PHE A 20 -1.27 11.17 4.13
C PHE A 20 -1.04 11.88 5.47
N LYS A 21 0.19 12.29 5.77
CA LYS A 21 0.59 12.86 7.07
C LYS A 21 0.21 14.33 7.25
N GLU A 22 0.35 15.14 6.21
CA GLU A 22 0.15 16.60 6.29
C GLU A 22 -1.26 17.01 5.87
N ASN A 23 -1.81 16.38 4.84
CA ASN A 23 -3.10 16.76 4.25
C ASN A 23 -4.28 15.87 4.72
N ASP A 24 -4.01 14.89 5.58
CA ASP A 24 -5.01 13.95 6.13
C ASP A 24 -5.88 13.31 5.05
N ALA A 25 -5.26 12.88 3.95
CA ALA A 25 -5.93 12.28 2.81
C ALA A 25 -5.47 10.83 2.56
N LEU A 26 -6.43 9.93 2.35
CA LEU A 26 -6.16 8.52 2.08
C LEU A 26 -6.08 8.26 0.57
N ALA A 27 -4.86 7.99 0.09
CA ALA A 27 -4.63 7.51 -1.27
C ALA A 27 -4.93 6.00 -1.36
N ILE A 28 -5.68 5.58 -2.38
CA ILE A 28 -6.04 4.17 -2.61
C ILE A 28 -5.78 3.85 -4.08
N ALA A 29 -5.05 2.78 -4.39
CA ALA A 29 -4.65 2.45 -5.76
C ALA A 29 -4.75 0.96 -6.09
N ALA A 30 -4.73 0.64 -7.38
CA ALA A 30 -4.85 -0.71 -7.88
C ALA A 30 -3.51 -1.46 -7.79
N ALA A 31 -3.48 -2.65 -7.17
CA ALA A 31 -2.26 -3.46 -7.05
C ALA A 31 -1.68 -3.90 -8.41
N GLY A 32 -2.55 -3.93 -9.44
CA GLY A 32 -2.23 -4.20 -10.85
C GLY A 32 -2.62 -5.60 -11.33
N ASN A 33 -2.47 -5.86 -12.63
CA ASN A 33 -3.22 -6.90 -13.36
C ASN A 33 -2.34 -7.96 -14.07
N LEU A 34 -1.09 -8.16 -13.61
CA LEU A 34 -0.15 -9.08 -14.24
C LEU A 34 -0.07 -10.48 -13.59
N GLY A 35 -0.81 -10.72 -12.50
CA GLY A 35 -0.85 -12.02 -11.83
C GLY A 35 0.48 -12.49 -11.28
N ASN A 36 1.37 -11.57 -10.92
CA ASN A 36 2.72 -11.83 -10.45
C ASN A 36 3.05 -11.03 -9.19
N THR A 37 4.29 -11.12 -8.72
CA THR A 37 4.76 -10.46 -7.49
C THR A 37 5.36 -9.08 -7.72
N ALA A 38 5.31 -8.54 -8.94
CA ALA A 38 5.87 -7.23 -9.21
C ALA A 38 5.08 -6.13 -8.50
N TYR A 39 5.79 -5.07 -8.10
CA TYR A 39 5.20 -3.86 -7.55
C TYR A 39 4.65 -2.98 -8.68
N SER A 40 3.46 -2.43 -8.46
CA SER A 40 2.87 -1.38 -9.29
C SER A 40 2.80 -0.10 -8.48
N TYR A 41 3.27 1.00 -9.04
CA TYR A 41 3.19 2.32 -8.40
C TYR A 41 2.03 3.14 -8.99
N PRO A 42 1.27 3.87 -8.16
CA PRO A 42 1.59 4.25 -6.79
C PRO A 42 1.14 3.26 -5.71
N ALA A 43 0.47 2.15 -6.07
CA ALA A 43 -0.09 1.21 -5.09
C ALA A 43 0.95 0.58 -4.15
N SER A 44 2.22 0.56 -4.52
CA SER A 44 3.29 -0.04 -3.72
C SER A 44 4.08 0.98 -2.88
N TYR A 45 3.60 2.22 -2.74
CA TYR A 45 4.13 3.16 -1.75
C TYR A 45 3.44 2.96 -0.40
N GLU A 46 4.20 3.05 0.69
CA GLU A 46 3.73 2.83 2.07
C GLU A 46 2.42 3.58 2.41
N TYR A 47 2.33 4.85 1.99
CA TYR A 47 1.19 5.74 2.29
C TYR A 47 0.03 5.64 1.28
N VAL A 48 0.05 4.64 0.40
CA VAL A 48 -1.02 4.37 -0.56
C VAL A 48 -1.59 2.99 -0.28
N MET A 49 -2.90 2.90 -0.11
CA MET A 49 -3.56 1.63 0.16
C MET A 49 -3.69 0.81 -1.14
N SER A 50 -3.00 -0.32 -1.21
CA SER A 50 -2.95 -1.22 -2.37
C SER A 50 -4.12 -2.19 -2.39
N VAL A 51 -4.86 -2.22 -3.50
CA VAL A 51 -6.10 -2.99 -3.62
C VAL A 51 -5.96 -4.18 -4.57
N ALA A 52 -6.16 -5.38 -4.02
CA ALA A 52 -6.26 -6.63 -4.76
C ALA A 52 -7.71 -6.89 -5.26
N ALA A 53 -7.84 -7.75 -6.26
CA ALA A 53 -9.12 -8.07 -6.89
C ALA A 53 -9.58 -9.49 -6.58
N THR A 54 -10.80 -9.64 -6.06
CA THR A 54 -11.48 -10.94 -5.90
C THR A 54 -12.57 -11.15 -6.95
N ASP A 55 -13.01 -12.39 -7.09
CA ASP A 55 -14.24 -12.76 -7.78
C ASP A 55 -15.44 -12.90 -6.83
N VAL A 56 -16.59 -13.25 -7.39
CA VAL A 56 -17.87 -13.38 -6.66
C VAL A 56 -17.85 -14.47 -5.57
N ASN A 57 -16.91 -15.43 -5.63
CA ASN A 57 -16.75 -16.46 -4.62
C ASN A 57 -15.66 -16.10 -3.61
N ASN A 58 -15.27 -14.83 -3.54
CA ASN A 58 -14.17 -14.32 -2.74
C ASN A 58 -12.81 -14.98 -3.06
N GLN A 59 -12.66 -15.58 -4.24
CA GLN A 59 -11.36 -16.11 -4.67
C GLN A 59 -10.55 -15.00 -5.31
N ILE A 60 -9.24 -14.98 -5.06
CA ILE A 60 -8.34 -14.03 -5.70
C ILE A 60 -8.43 -14.18 -7.22
N ALA A 61 -8.57 -13.06 -7.92
CA ALA A 61 -8.57 -13.05 -9.37
C ALA A 61 -7.15 -13.39 -9.88
N SER A 62 -7.04 -14.31 -10.84
CA SER A 62 -5.75 -14.79 -11.34
C SER A 62 -4.83 -13.70 -11.92
N PHE A 63 -5.39 -12.55 -12.29
CA PHE A 63 -4.62 -11.40 -12.76
C PHE A 63 -4.16 -10.47 -11.64
N SER A 64 -4.68 -10.60 -10.41
CA SER A 64 -4.30 -9.70 -9.31
C SER A 64 -2.83 -9.91 -8.95
N GLN A 65 -2.04 -8.84 -9.01
CA GLN A 65 -0.68 -8.89 -8.47
C GLN A 65 -0.72 -9.11 -6.96
N HIS A 66 0.29 -9.80 -6.45
CA HIS A 66 0.37 -10.26 -5.06
C HIS A 66 1.79 -10.08 -4.52
N ASN A 67 1.95 -9.18 -3.56
CA ASN A 67 3.22 -8.84 -2.96
C ASN A 67 2.98 -8.30 -1.54
N ASN A 68 4.06 -8.00 -0.82
CA ASN A 68 3.97 -7.54 0.56
C ASN A 68 3.42 -6.12 0.73
N GLN A 69 3.03 -5.42 -0.35
CA GLN A 69 2.38 -4.11 -0.31
C GLN A 69 0.86 -4.20 -0.47
N VAL A 70 0.28 -5.37 -0.75
CA VAL A 70 -1.19 -5.51 -0.80
C VAL A 70 -1.78 -5.27 0.59
N ASP A 71 -2.72 -4.32 0.71
CA ASP A 71 -3.31 -3.95 2.00
C ASP A 71 -4.69 -4.58 2.19
N ILE A 72 -5.49 -4.65 1.13
CA ILE A 72 -6.89 -5.05 1.20
C ILE A 72 -7.39 -5.57 -0.15
N ALA A 73 -8.43 -6.39 -0.14
CA ALA A 73 -9.08 -6.94 -1.32
C ALA A 73 -10.51 -6.45 -1.49
N ALA A 74 -10.99 -6.40 -2.73
CA ALA A 74 -12.37 -6.08 -3.06
C ALA A 74 -12.82 -6.74 -4.38
N PRO A 75 -14.14 -6.77 -4.67
CA PRO A 75 -14.64 -7.34 -5.92
C PRO A 75 -14.04 -6.64 -7.15
N GLY A 76 -13.33 -7.39 -7.97
CA GLY A 76 -12.64 -6.88 -9.15
C GLY A 76 -12.80 -7.72 -10.41
N LYS A 77 -13.46 -8.87 -10.35
CA LYS A 77 -13.77 -9.71 -11.53
C LYS A 77 -15.25 -9.65 -11.88
N TYR A 78 -15.56 -9.46 -13.15
CA TYR A 78 -16.92 -9.36 -13.69
C TYR A 78 -17.78 -8.29 -13.01
N ILE A 79 -17.23 -7.08 -12.89
CA ILE A 79 -17.90 -5.94 -12.26
C ILE A 79 -18.67 -5.16 -13.32
N LEU A 80 -20.00 -5.20 -13.23
CA LEU A 80 -20.90 -4.38 -14.03
C LEU A 80 -20.91 -2.95 -13.51
N SER A 81 -20.63 -1.98 -14.38
CA SER A 81 -20.75 -0.56 -14.05
C SER A 81 -21.16 0.28 -15.25
N THR A 82 -21.40 1.56 -15.02
CA THR A 82 -21.74 2.54 -16.07
C THR A 82 -20.61 2.66 -17.09
N SER A 83 -20.98 2.83 -18.36
CA SER A 83 -20.07 3.01 -19.48
C SER A 83 -20.60 4.12 -20.39
N PRO A 84 -19.73 4.92 -21.02
CA PRO A 84 -20.15 5.90 -22.03
C PRO A 84 -20.99 5.24 -23.12
N SER A 85 -22.01 5.96 -23.63
CA SER A 85 -22.95 5.46 -24.64
C SER A 85 -22.30 5.14 -25.98
N ASN A 86 -21.14 5.75 -26.28
CA ASN A 86 -20.32 5.43 -27.45
C ASN A 86 -19.43 4.19 -27.26
N VAL A 87 -19.34 3.65 -26.04
CA VAL A 87 -18.60 2.42 -25.72
C VAL A 87 -19.54 1.23 -25.53
N SER A 88 -20.72 1.45 -24.93
CA SER A 88 -21.74 0.41 -24.74
C SER A 88 -23.14 0.96 -25.05
N SER A 89 -23.89 0.25 -25.90
CA SER A 89 -25.25 0.60 -26.27
C SER A 89 -26.23 0.53 -25.09
N THR A 90 -25.94 -0.27 -24.06
CA THR A 90 -26.74 -0.34 -22.83
C THR A 90 -26.36 0.76 -21.83
N MET A 91 -25.27 1.51 -22.07
CA MET A 91 -24.60 2.40 -21.10
C MET A 91 -24.07 1.69 -19.85
N TYR A 92 -23.99 0.36 -19.88
CA TYR A 92 -23.35 -0.45 -18.85
C TYR A 92 -22.38 -1.43 -19.50
N ARG A 93 -21.31 -1.75 -18.79
CA ARG A 93 -20.32 -2.73 -19.25
C ARG A 93 -19.75 -3.48 -18.06
N GLU A 94 -19.55 -4.76 -18.25
CA GLU A 94 -18.82 -5.60 -17.31
C GLU A 94 -17.32 -5.53 -17.61
N LEU A 95 -16.51 -5.28 -16.58
CA LEU A 95 -15.05 -5.21 -16.66
C LEU A 95 -14.41 -6.01 -15.53
N SER A 96 -13.14 -6.37 -15.71
CA SER A 96 -12.33 -7.03 -14.68
C SER A 96 -10.98 -6.34 -14.54
N GLY A 97 -10.52 -6.19 -13.30
CA GLY A 97 -9.22 -5.62 -12.94
C GLY A 97 -9.18 -5.17 -11.49
N THR A 98 -7.98 -5.05 -10.93
CA THR A 98 -7.74 -4.32 -9.65
C THR A 98 -8.26 -2.88 -9.74
N SER A 99 -8.26 -2.29 -10.95
CA SER A 99 -8.95 -1.03 -11.27
C SER A 99 -10.44 -1.01 -10.92
N MET A 100 -11.14 -2.15 -10.96
CA MET A 100 -12.55 -2.29 -10.57
C MET A 100 -12.72 -2.59 -9.07
N ALA A 101 -11.72 -3.19 -8.43
CA ALA A 101 -11.69 -3.38 -6.98
C ALA A 101 -11.44 -2.06 -6.23
N THR A 102 -10.50 -1.23 -6.70
CA THR A 102 -10.17 0.08 -6.11
C THR A 102 -11.39 0.97 -5.79
N PRO A 103 -12.37 1.18 -6.69
CA PRO A 103 -13.53 2.03 -6.40
C PRO A 103 -14.46 1.46 -5.33
N HIS A 104 -14.52 0.13 -5.15
CA HIS A 104 -15.25 -0.46 -4.02
C HIS A 104 -14.60 -0.04 -2.70
N VAL A 105 -13.28 -0.20 -2.58
CA VAL A 105 -12.54 0.17 -1.37
C VAL A 105 -12.62 1.67 -1.09
N SER A 106 -12.41 2.53 -2.09
CA SER A 106 -12.55 3.99 -1.90
C SER A 106 -13.98 4.41 -1.59
N GLY A 107 -14.99 3.70 -2.13
CA GLY A 107 -16.39 3.92 -1.81
C GLY A 107 -16.70 3.56 -0.35
N VAL A 108 -16.19 2.42 0.14
CA VAL A 108 -16.33 2.05 1.56
C VAL A 108 -15.59 3.05 2.46
N ALA A 109 -14.36 3.43 2.12
CA ALA A 109 -13.60 4.44 2.85
C ALA A 109 -14.42 5.74 2.99
N ALA A 110 -14.93 6.28 1.88
CA ALA A 110 -15.75 7.49 1.89
C ALA A 110 -17.06 7.33 2.68
N LEU A 111 -17.73 6.18 2.55
CA LEU A 111 -18.96 5.89 3.30
C LEU A 111 -18.71 5.90 4.82
N VAL A 112 -17.70 5.17 5.26
CA VAL A 112 -17.33 5.05 6.67
C VAL A 112 -16.88 6.41 7.22
N TRP A 113 -16.02 7.12 6.48
CA TRP A 113 -15.51 8.44 6.86
C TRP A 113 -16.60 9.51 6.91
N SER A 114 -17.63 9.41 6.08
CA SER A 114 -18.74 10.38 6.06
C SER A 114 -19.59 10.37 7.33
N ARG A 115 -19.56 9.30 8.14
CA ARG A 115 -20.30 9.24 9.41
C ARG A 115 -19.60 9.97 10.54
N ASP A 116 -18.28 10.01 10.50
CA ASP A 116 -17.46 10.74 11.46
C ASP A 116 -16.28 11.41 10.75
N THR A 117 -16.52 12.64 10.30
CA THR A 117 -15.51 13.44 9.60
C THR A 117 -14.44 14.01 10.54
N THR A 118 -14.46 13.65 11.83
CA THR A 118 -13.38 13.96 12.78
C THR A 118 -12.26 12.94 12.75
N LYS A 119 -12.50 11.77 12.12
CA LYS A 119 -11.50 10.73 11.91
C LYS A 119 -10.44 11.14 10.91
N SER A 120 -9.21 10.77 11.21
CA SER A 120 -8.05 10.92 10.32
C SER A 120 -8.00 9.84 9.25
N ALA A 121 -7.23 10.09 8.19
CA ALA A 121 -6.91 9.11 7.15
C ALA A 121 -6.33 7.82 7.73
N ALA A 122 -5.50 7.93 8.76
CA ALA A 122 -4.91 6.80 9.45
C ALA A 122 -5.95 5.97 10.20
N GLU A 123 -6.88 6.61 10.92
CA GLU A 123 -7.98 5.92 11.60
C GLU A 123 -8.89 5.20 10.60
N ILE A 124 -9.15 5.83 9.45
CA ILE A 124 -9.99 5.21 8.41
C ILE A 124 -9.28 4.04 7.74
N ARG A 125 -8.01 4.19 7.34
CA ARG A 125 -7.21 3.08 6.80
C ARG A 125 -7.21 1.89 7.76
N ARG A 126 -6.88 2.14 9.02
CA ARG A 126 -6.88 1.12 10.08
C ARG A 126 -8.26 0.47 10.24
N ALA A 127 -9.33 1.25 10.25
CA ALA A 127 -10.67 0.69 10.37
C ALA A 127 -11.04 -0.23 9.20
N LEU A 128 -10.58 0.08 7.98
CA LEU A 128 -10.78 -0.79 6.82
C LEU A 128 -9.97 -2.09 6.94
N GLU A 129 -8.71 -2.00 7.35
CA GLU A 129 -7.78 -3.13 7.47
C GLU A 129 -8.20 -4.07 8.60
N GLU A 130 -8.40 -3.58 9.83
CA GLU A 130 -8.71 -4.42 10.99
C GLU A 130 -10.12 -5.03 10.96
N SER A 131 -11.02 -4.44 10.18
CA SER A 131 -12.40 -4.93 10.05
C SER A 131 -12.63 -5.79 8.81
N ALA A 132 -11.61 -5.92 7.96
CA ALA A 132 -11.69 -6.74 6.75
C ALA A 132 -12.09 -8.19 7.09
N GLU A 133 -12.77 -8.83 6.17
CA GLU A 133 -13.02 -10.26 6.27
C GLU A 133 -11.78 -11.00 5.77
N ASP A 134 -11.05 -11.58 6.72
CA ASP A 134 -9.86 -12.39 6.46
C ASP A 134 -10.15 -13.51 5.45
N LEU A 135 -9.31 -13.61 4.43
CA LEU A 135 -9.39 -14.54 3.31
C LEU A 135 -7.99 -15.06 3.00
N GLY A 136 -7.89 -16.33 2.61
CA GLY A 136 -6.60 -16.93 2.32
C GLY A 136 -5.97 -17.55 3.57
N ASP A 137 -4.69 -17.25 3.80
CA ASP A 137 -3.99 -17.71 4.99
C ASP A 137 -4.39 -16.83 6.18
N PRO A 138 -4.51 -17.36 7.41
CA PRO A 138 -4.95 -16.55 8.55
C PRO A 138 -4.07 -15.32 8.78
N GLY A 139 -4.71 -14.15 8.83
CA GLY A 139 -4.05 -12.85 9.00
C GLY A 139 -3.65 -12.21 7.67
N ARG A 140 -2.76 -11.21 7.73
CA ARG A 140 -2.35 -10.49 6.52
C ARG A 140 -1.52 -11.39 5.59
N ASP A 141 -1.94 -11.50 4.33
CA ASP A 141 -1.18 -12.21 3.29
C ASP A 141 -0.95 -11.37 2.02
N ASN A 142 -0.07 -11.85 1.13
CA ASN A 142 0.31 -11.11 -0.08
C ASN A 142 -0.77 -11.09 -1.17
N TYR A 143 -1.82 -11.90 -1.07
CA TYR A 143 -2.89 -12.02 -2.07
C TYR A 143 -4.08 -11.11 -1.71
N TYR A 144 -4.53 -11.16 -0.47
CA TYR A 144 -5.72 -10.47 0.02
C TYR A 144 -5.39 -9.27 0.92
N GLY A 145 -4.12 -9.09 1.31
CA GLY A 145 -3.77 -8.13 2.35
C GLY A 145 -4.43 -8.53 3.65
N ASN A 146 -5.15 -7.61 4.29
CA ASN A 146 -5.94 -7.91 5.50
C ASN A 146 -7.29 -8.61 5.21
N GLY A 147 -7.63 -8.83 3.93
CA GLY A 147 -8.85 -9.51 3.53
C GLY A 147 -9.82 -8.65 2.71
N LEU A 148 -11.06 -9.12 2.57
CA LEU A 148 -12.11 -8.43 1.82
C LEU A 148 -12.64 -7.22 2.59
N VAL A 149 -12.73 -6.06 1.94
CA VAL A 149 -13.28 -4.84 2.53
C VAL A 149 -14.74 -5.02 3.00
N ARG A 150 -15.05 -4.57 4.23
CA ARG A 150 -16.38 -4.73 4.86
C ARG A 150 -16.88 -3.41 5.43
N ALA A 151 -17.79 -2.75 4.71
CA ALA A 151 -18.38 -1.49 5.15
C ALA A 151 -19.10 -1.60 6.49
N ASP A 152 -19.87 -2.67 6.68
CA ASP A 152 -20.61 -2.95 7.92
C ASP A 152 -19.69 -3.09 9.14
N ARG A 153 -18.55 -3.77 8.97
CA ARG A 153 -17.59 -4.03 10.06
C ARG A 153 -16.73 -2.80 10.34
N ALA A 154 -16.21 -2.13 9.31
CA ALA A 154 -15.43 -0.90 9.46
C ALA A 154 -16.24 0.17 10.20
N ASN A 155 -17.52 0.25 9.86
CA ASN A 155 -18.45 1.15 10.48
C ASN A 155 -18.72 0.85 11.97
N ALA A 156 -18.95 -0.43 12.30
CA ALA A 156 -19.13 -0.87 13.68
C ALA A 156 -17.86 -0.65 14.52
N LEU A 157 -16.68 -0.82 13.91
CA LEU A 157 -15.40 -0.63 14.57
C LEU A 157 -15.20 0.84 15.00
N LEU A 158 -15.54 1.80 14.15
CA LEU A 158 -15.49 3.23 14.51
C LEU A 158 -16.49 3.58 15.62
N ASP A 159 -17.71 3.05 15.56
CA ASP A 159 -18.77 3.31 16.56
C ASP A 159 -18.43 2.77 17.95
N SER A 160 -17.61 1.72 18.02
CA SER A 160 -17.15 1.13 19.28
C SER A 160 -16.21 2.05 20.09
N GLY A 161 -15.96 3.26 19.57
CA GLY A 161 -15.21 4.30 20.27
C GLY A 161 -13.74 3.99 20.35
N PHE A 162 -13.21 3.31 19.31
CA PHE A 162 -11.83 2.88 19.14
C PHE A 162 -10.90 3.82 19.91
N THR A 163 -10.54 3.43 21.15
CA THR A 163 -9.49 4.16 21.84
C THR A 163 -8.26 3.81 21.04
N LEU A 164 -7.66 4.81 20.39
CA LEU A 164 -6.27 4.71 20.00
C LEU A 164 -5.51 4.37 21.30
N HIS A 165 -5.32 3.09 21.59
CA HIS A 165 -3.99 2.73 22.00
C HIS A 165 -3.16 3.23 20.82
N PRO A 166 -2.15 4.09 21.06
CA PRO A 166 -1.08 4.15 20.11
C PRO A 166 -0.61 2.70 20.00
N THR A 167 -1.11 1.98 19.00
CA THR A 167 -0.25 1.06 18.29
C THR A 167 0.83 2.02 17.87
N SER A 168 1.95 1.98 18.60
CA SER A 168 3.21 2.52 18.11
C SER A 168 3.18 2.30 16.61
N ALA A 169 3.36 3.38 15.84
CA ALA A 169 3.69 3.27 14.42
C ALA A 169 4.57 2.03 14.29
N PRO A 170 4.23 1.05 13.41
CA PRO A 170 4.87 -0.26 13.39
C PRO A 170 6.32 -0.01 13.72
N THR A 171 6.74 -0.45 14.92
CA THR A 171 8.12 -0.21 15.33
C THR A 171 8.86 -0.86 14.22
N LEU A 172 9.53 -0.03 13.42
CA LEU A 172 10.38 -0.43 12.31
C LEU A 172 11.15 -1.60 12.90
N ASP A 173 10.75 -2.80 12.49
CA ASP A 173 11.32 -4.02 13.06
C ASP A 173 12.79 -3.83 12.78
N SER A 174 13.56 -3.64 13.86
CA SER A 174 14.78 -2.83 13.89
C SER A 174 15.52 -3.00 12.58
N CYS A 175 15.45 -1.99 11.72
CA CYS A 175 16.07 -2.13 10.43
C CYS A 175 17.57 -2.35 10.71
N THR A 176 18.06 -3.49 10.24
CA THR A 176 19.43 -3.94 10.48
C THR A 176 20.18 -3.73 9.19
N ASP A 177 21.41 -3.21 9.30
CA ASP A 177 22.30 -3.13 8.16
C ASP A 177 22.43 -4.53 7.52
N ASP A 178 22.24 -4.61 6.20
CA ASP A 178 22.35 -5.85 5.42
C ASP A 178 23.29 -5.64 4.22
N PRO A 179 24.51 -6.21 4.23
CA PRO A 179 25.06 -7.09 5.26
C PRO A 179 25.45 -6.34 6.54
N ILE A 180 25.42 -7.05 7.68
CA ILE A 180 25.94 -6.54 8.96
C ILE A 180 27.42 -6.19 8.79
N GLY A 181 27.77 -4.94 9.13
CA GLY A 181 29.14 -4.43 8.98
C GLY A 181 29.48 -3.99 7.55
N TRP A 182 28.47 -3.67 6.74
CA TRP A 182 28.69 -3.06 5.43
C TRP A 182 29.50 -1.76 5.55
N TYR A 183 30.39 -1.58 4.59
CA TYR A 183 31.17 -0.38 4.36
C TYR A 183 31.38 -0.20 2.87
N ASP A 184 31.55 1.03 2.42
CA ASP A 184 31.63 1.33 0.99
C ASP A 184 32.99 0.96 0.35
N ILE A 185 33.16 1.22 -0.94
CA ILE A 185 34.39 0.86 -1.67
C ILE A 185 35.67 1.57 -1.18
N ASP A 186 35.53 2.68 -0.45
CA ASP A 186 36.63 3.51 0.03
C ASP A 186 37.18 3.02 1.39
N GLY A 187 36.50 2.09 2.07
CA GLY A 187 37.04 1.31 3.20
C GLY A 187 36.16 1.28 4.46
N GLU A 188 36.61 0.55 5.49
CA GLU A 188 35.83 0.26 6.71
C GLU A 188 35.44 1.49 7.54
N ASP A 189 36.14 2.61 7.36
CA ASP A 189 35.81 3.89 7.99
C ASP A 189 34.51 4.51 7.43
N TYR A 190 34.09 4.10 6.23
CA TYR A 190 32.88 4.56 5.54
C TYR A 190 31.76 3.51 5.66
N ASN A 191 31.45 3.15 6.91
CA ASN A 191 30.40 2.19 7.26
C ASN A 191 29.04 2.86 7.50
N CYS A 192 28.01 2.07 7.82
CA CYS A 192 26.66 2.58 8.05
C CYS A 192 26.56 3.59 9.21
N GLU A 193 27.45 3.57 10.20
CA GLU A 193 27.51 4.63 11.21
C GLU A 193 28.02 5.95 10.62
N TRP A 194 28.99 5.92 9.71
CA TRP A 194 29.48 7.12 9.02
C TRP A 194 28.40 7.71 8.11
N TYR A 195 27.73 6.86 7.32
CA TYR A 195 26.64 7.27 6.44
C TYR A 195 25.45 7.87 7.22
N ALA A 196 25.21 7.39 8.46
CA ALA A 196 24.21 7.95 9.37
C ALA A 196 24.55 9.38 9.88
N THR A 197 25.76 9.89 9.64
CA THR A 197 26.14 11.22 10.12
C THR A 197 25.81 12.33 9.11
N GLY A 198 25.16 13.38 9.60
CA GLY A 198 24.90 14.59 8.82
C GLY A 198 24.07 14.32 7.57
N THR A 199 24.63 14.63 6.39
CA THR A 199 23.98 14.49 5.08
C THR A 199 24.62 13.40 4.22
N ALA A 200 25.37 12.46 4.82
CA ALA A 200 26.18 11.51 4.07
C ALA A 200 25.32 10.52 3.24
N CYS A 201 24.24 9.95 3.79
CA CYS A 201 23.29 9.13 3.02
C CYS A 201 22.65 9.90 1.85
N GLU A 202 22.18 11.13 2.10
CA GLU A 202 21.54 11.96 1.07
C GLU A 202 22.51 12.31 -0.07
N GLN A 203 23.77 12.54 0.26
CA GLN A 203 24.77 13.04 -0.69
C GLN A 203 25.51 11.91 -1.43
N TYR A 204 25.74 10.78 -0.77
CA TYR A 204 26.62 9.71 -1.25
C TYR A 204 25.96 8.32 -1.25
N GLY A 205 24.76 8.15 -0.68
CA GLY A 205 24.18 6.83 -0.43
C GLY A 205 23.76 6.03 -1.67
N ASN A 206 23.76 6.66 -2.85
CA ASN A 206 23.57 5.99 -4.15
C ASN A 206 24.89 5.65 -4.87
N GLY A 207 26.04 5.94 -4.26
CA GLY A 207 27.37 5.71 -4.82
C GLY A 207 28.15 4.64 -4.05
N PHE A 208 29.42 4.46 -4.42
CA PHE A 208 30.42 3.72 -3.65
C PHE A 208 30.02 2.26 -3.32
N GLU A 209 29.43 1.56 -4.29
CA GLU A 209 28.97 0.17 -4.13
C GLU A 209 30.07 -0.76 -3.59
N ASN A 210 29.72 -1.56 -2.59
CA ASN A 210 30.56 -2.63 -2.07
C ASN A 210 29.69 -3.82 -1.68
N PHE A 211 30.23 -5.03 -1.76
CA PHE A 211 29.48 -6.28 -1.55
C PHE A 211 28.19 -6.43 -2.41
N GLY A 212 28.07 -5.69 -3.50
CA GLY A 212 26.92 -5.75 -4.40
C GLY A 212 25.74 -4.86 -4.00
N THR A 213 25.93 -3.95 -3.03
CA THR A 213 24.92 -3.02 -2.53
C THR A 213 25.52 -1.63 -2.31
N ILE A 214 24.67 -0.60 -2.36
CA ILE A 214 24.98 0.79 -2.02
C ILE A 214 24.43 1.14 -0.63
N ALA A 215 24.85 2.25 -0.01
CA ALA A 215 24.43 2.57 1.35
C ALA A 215 22.90 2.72 1.50
N ASN A 216 22.19 3.24 0.48
CA ASN A 216 20.71 3.33 0.49
C ASN A 216 20.00 1.97 0.40
N GLU A 217 20.72 0.90 0.11
CA GLU A 217 20.20 -0.48 0.09
C GLU A 217 20.67 -1.27 1.31
N ALA A 218 21.89 -0.99 1.78
CA ALA A 218 22.56 -1.78 2.81
C ALA A 218 22.43 -1.18 4.22
N CYS A 219 22.43 0.14 4.34
CA CYS A 219 22.48 0.82 5.62
C CYS A 219 21.10 1.24 6.07
N CYS A 220 20.75 0.85 7.29
CA CYS A 220 19.46 1.18 7.84
C CYS A 220 19.20 2.69 7.97
N ALA A 221 20.29 3.44 8.17
CA ALA A 221 20.24 4.86 8.44
C ALA A 221 19.97 5.74 7.21
N CYS A 222 19.83 5.20 5.99
CA CYS A 222 19.88 5.95 4.73
C CYS A 222 18.55 6.29 4.02
#